data_AF-A0A1B6GUG3-F1
#
_entry.id   AF-A0A1B6GUG3-F1
#
_cell.length_a   1.000
_cell.length_b   1.000
_cell.length_c   1.000
_cell.angle_alpha   90.00
_cell.angle_beta   90.00
_cell.angle_gamma   90.00
#
_symmetry.space_group_name_H-M   'P 1'
#
loop_
_entity.id
_entity.type
_entity.pdbx_description
1 polymer ?
#
loop_
_entity_poly.entity_id
_entity_poly.type
_entity_poly.pdbx_seq_one_letter_code
_entity_poly.pdbx_strand_id
1 'polypeptide(L)'
;SLKSVTEGDLPKKMPDPQTPHTSQPILTALAGLQLSSQPNKRVSRTPIIIIPAANTSLITMYNAKDILQDLKFITTEEKKRQGAKRDNEVLLQRRRDGLLTVPYRVIDNPQKLAPGDWDRVVAVFTMGPVSWCQ
;
A
#
# COMPACT_ATOMS: atom_id res chain seq x y z
N SER A 1 32.04 -31.35 22.14
CA SER A 1 31.48 -32.58 22.75
C SER A 1 30.00 -32.34 23.06
N LEU A 2 29.06 -32.97 22.33
CA LEU A 2 28.32 -34.20 22.71
C LEU A 2 27.53 -34.00 24.03
N LYS A 3 26.21 -33.76 24.03
CA LYS A 3 25.00 -34.61 23.72
C LYS A 3 24.43 -35.32 24.97
N SER A 4 23.09 -35.38 25.00
CA SER A 4 22.21 -36.32 25.72
C SER A 4 21.87 -35.94 27.18
N VAL A 5 20.70 -36.23 27.76
CA VAL A 5 19.51 -37.06 27.46
C VAL A 5 18.35 -36.44 28.31
N THR A 6 17.05 -36.64 28.06
CA THR A 6 16.31 -37.83 28.52
C THR A 6 14.89 -37.82 27.94
N GLU A 7 14.46 -39.03 27.62
CA GLU A 7 13.29 -39.51 26.91
C GLU A 7 12.21 -40.04 27.88
N GLY A 8 10.96 -40.10 27.39
CA GLY A 8 9.89 -40.98 27.88
C GLY A 8 8.76 -40.29 28.66
N ASP A 9 7.53 -40.78 28.71
CA ASP A 9 6.75 -41.74 27.90
C ASP A 9 5.28 -41.55 28.37
N LEU A 10 4.31 -41.88 27.53
CA LEU A 10 2.87 -41.82 27.84
C LEU A 10 2.44 -42.99 28.75
N PRO A 11 1.26 -42.90 29.38
CA PRO A 11 0.29 -43.94 29.03
C PRO A 11 -1.17 -43.48 28.87
N LYS A 12 -1.84 -44.26 28.04
CA LYS A 12 -3.22 -44.27 27.54
C LYS A 12 -4.25 -44.72 28.60
N LYS A 13 -5.47 -44.13 28.60
CA LYS A 13 -6.71 -44.81 29.07
C LYS A 13 -7.98 -44.26 28.41
N MET A 14 -8.83 -45.17 27.92
CA MET A 14 -10.16 -45.02 27.27
C MET A 14 -11.30 -45.21 28.32
N PRO A 15 -12.61 -45.38 27.96
CA PRO A 15 -13.59 -44.53 27.25
C PRO A 15 -14.96 -44.41 27.99
N ASP A 16 -15.92 -43.63 27.44
CA ASP A 16 -17.43 -43.74 27.45
C ASP A 16 -18.15 -42.38 27.65
N PRO A 17 -19.45 -42.18 27.29
CA PRO A 17 -20.33 -42.88 26.34
C PRO A 17 -21.07 -41.95 25.33
N GLN A 18 -21.69 -42.63 24.35
CA GLN A 18 -22.60 -42.24 23.25
C GLN A 18 -23.45 -40.96 23.34
N THR A 19 -23.54 -40.24 22.20
CA THR A 19 -24.71 -39.45 21.74
C THR A 19 -24.84 -39.55 20.20
N PRO A 20 -26.05 -39.36 19.63
CA PRO A 20 -26.58 -40.22 18.56
C PRO A 20 -26.19 -39.86 17.12
N HIS A 21 -26.11 -40.91 16.30
CA HIS A 21 -26.01 -40.87 14.84
C HIS A 21 -27.24 -40.19 14.23
N THR A 22 -27.01 -39.17 13.40
CA THR A 22 -28.00 -38.70 12.43
C THR A 22 -27.47 -38.99 11.03
N SER A 23 -28.21 -39.84 10.32
CA SER A 23 -27.95 -40.29 8.96
C SER A 23 -27.94 -39.12 7.97
N GLN A 24 -26.96 -39.12 7.08
CA GLN A 24 -26.87 -38.23 5.93
C GLN A 24 -28.05 -38.45 4.96
N PRO A 25 -28.50 -37.41 4.24
CA PRO A 25 -28.95 -37.56 2.87
C PRO A 25 -27.85 -37.12 1.90
N ILE A 26 -27.44 -38.04 1.03
CA ILE A 26 -26.66 -37.77 -0.17
C ILE A 26 -27.56 -36.95 -1.10
N LEU A 27 -27.24 -35.66 -1.29
CA LEU A 27 -27.80 -34.87 -2.39
C LEU A 27 -26.66 -34.49 -3.35
N THR A 28 -26.57 -35.32 -4.39
CA THR A 28 -26.35 -35.00 -5.80
C THR A 28 -25.43 -33.82 -6.13
N ALA A 29 -24.34 -34.19 -6.78
CA ALA A 29 -23.41 -33.32 -7.49
C ALA A 29 -24.11 -32.26 -8.35
N LEU A 30 -24.00 -31.01 -7.92
CA LEU A 30 -23.94 -29.83 -8.80
C LEU A 30 -22.79 -28.95 -8.30
N ALA A 31 -21.57 -29.44 -8.48
CA ALA A 31 -20.37 -28.60 -8.49
C ALA A 31 -20.35 -27.79 -9.81
N GLY A 32 -21.40 -27.00 -10.03
CA GLY A 32 -21.52 -26.05 -11.12
C GLY A 32 -20.91 -24.72 -10.71
N LEU A 33 -19.70 -24.44 -11.20
CA LEU A 33 -19.22 -23.10 -11.54
C LEU A 33 -19.53 -21.95 -10.56
N GLN A 34 -19.27 -22.12 -9.26
CA GLN A 34 -19.13 -20.96 -8.38
C GLN A 34 -17.69 -20.46 -8.51
N LEU A 35 -17.40 -19.73 -9.59
CA LEU A 35 -16.24 -18.82 -9.65
C LEU A 35 -16.50 -17.78 -8.54
N SER A 36 -16.10 -18.11 -7.32
CA SER A 36 -16.06 -17.14 -6.25
C SER A 36 -15.03 -16.09 -6.66
N SER A 37 -15.52 -15.01 -7.27
CA SER A 37 -14.84 -13.73 -7.25
C SER A 37 -14.79 -13.29 -5.79
N GLN A 38 -13.91 -13.93 -5.02
CA GLN A 38 -13.47 -13.44 -3.72
C GLN A 38 -13.12 -11.97 -3.97
N PRO A 39 -13.78 -11.01 -3.30
CA PRO A 39 -13.39 -9.62 -3.40
C PRO A 39 -11.95 -9.58 -2.90
N ASN A 40 -11.02 -9.44 -3.84
CA ASN A 40 -9.59 -9.49 -3.57
C ASN A 40 -9.35 -8.42 -2.49
N LYS A 41 -9.13 -8.86 -1.25
CA LYS A 41 -9.01 -7.97 -0.10
C LYS A 41 -7.88 -7.02 -0.43
N ARG A 42 -8.23 -5.77 -0.76
CA ARG A 42 -7.28 -4.77 -1.22
C ARG A 42 -6.28 -4.58 -0.09
N VAL A 43 -5.12 -5.24 -0.18
CA VAL A 43 -4.05 -5.09 0.81
C VAL A 43 -3.75 -3.60 0.85
N SER A 44 -4.06 -2.97 1.98
CA SER A 44 -3.89 -1.53 2.17
C SER A 44 -2.40 -1.23 2.11
N ARG A 45 -1.92 -0.83 0.93
CA ARG A 45 -0.54 -0.42 0.67
C ARG A 45 -0.54 1.10 0.47
N THR A 46 0.53 1.77 0.90
CA THR A 46 0.68 3.23 0.77
C THR A 46 0.54 3.64 -0.70
N PRO A 47 -0.48 4.45 -1.07
CA PRO A 47 -0.65 4.96 -2.42
C PRO A 47 0.53 5.86 -2.85
N ILE A 48 0.80 5.88 -4.15
CA ILE A 48 1.91 6.61 -4.76
C ILE A 48 1.36 7.72 -5.66
N ILE A 49 1.92 8.91 -5.51
CA ILE A 49 1.71 10.05 -6.40
C ILE A 49 3.04 10.30 -7.12
N ILE A 50 3.00 10.41 -8.44
CA ILE A 50 4.17 10.76 -9.24
C ILE A 50 4.04 12.23 -9.64
N ILE A 51 5.10 13.01 -9.45
CA ILE A 51 5.21 14.39 -9.95
C ILE A 51 6.28 14.48 -11.05
N PRO A 52 6.30 15.54 -11.86
CA PRO A 52 7.36 15.70 -12.86
C PRO A 52 8.72 15.93 -12.18
N ALA A 53 9.79 15.42 -12.78
CA ALA A 53 11.16 15.65 -12.33
C ALA A 53 11.68 17.08 -12.63
N ALA A 54 10.93 17.89 -13.37
CA ALA A 54 11.33 19.21 -13.78
C ALA A 54 11.22 20.23 -12.64
N ASN A 55 12.33 20.88 -12.29
CA ASN A 55 12.38 21.91 -11.24
C ASN A 55 11.56 23.18 -11.56
N THR A 56 11.20 23.38 -12.83
CA THR A 56 10.32 24.46 -13.30
C THR A 56 8.83 24.12 -13.15
N SER A 57 8.50 22.91 -12.70
CA SER A 57 7.12 22.53 -12.37
C SER A 57 6.58 23.37 -11.21
N LEU A 58 5.27 23.62 -11.22
CA LEU A 58 4.57 24.26 -10.10
C LEU A 58 4.63 23.38 -8.82
N ILE A 59 4.55 22.07 -8.99
CA ILE A 59 4.73 21.09 -7.91
C ILE A 59 6.08 20.40 -8.07
N THR A 60 6.88 20.41 -7.01
CA THR A 60 8.21 19.81 -6.95
C THR A 60 8.38 19.06 -5.62
N MET A 61 9.46 18.28 -5.50
CA MET A 61 9.79 17.59 -4.25
C MET A 61 10.02 18.56 -3.07
N TYR A 62 10.25 19.85 -3.32
CA TYR A 62 10.42 20.86 -2.28
C TYR A 62 9.10 21.33 -1.65
N ASN A 63 8.03 21.40 -2.44
CA ASN A 63 6.76 22.01 -2.03
C ASN A 63 5.57 21.04 -2.06
N ALA A 64 5.77 19.79 -2.47
CA ALA A 64 4.71 18.78 -2.56
C ALA A 64 3.94 18.62 -1.24
N LYS A 65 4.61 18.73 -0.08
CA LYS A 65 3.96 18.65 1.23
C LYS A 65 3.05 19.85 1.49
N ASP A 66 3.58 21.06 1.29
CA ASP A 66 2.82 22.30 1.49
C ASP A 66 1.55 22.30 0.61
N ILE A 67 1.68 21.87 -0.66
CA ILE A 67 0.57 21.84 -1.61
C ILE A 67 -0.45 20.73 -1.29
N LEU A 68 0.00 19.48 -1.13
CA LEU A 68 -0.89 18.33 -1.10
C LEU A 68 -1.45 18.01 0.29
N GLN A 69 -0.72 18.39 1.35
CA GLN A 69 -1.13 18.16 2.73
C GLN A 69 -1.73 19.42 3.36
N ASP A 70 -1.04 20.55 3.21
CA ASP A 70 -1.41 21.79 3.90
C ASP A 70 -2.29 22.70 3.02
N LEU A 71 -2.57 22.28 1.78
CA LEU A 71 -3.38 23.01 0.80
C LEU A 71 -2.88 24.44 0.54
N LYS A 72 -1.56 24.63 0.65
CA LYS A 72 -0.89 25.92 0.54
C LYS A 72 0.15 25.89 -0.57
N PHE A 73 -0.01 26.78 -1.54
CA PHE A 73 1.01 26.95 -2.58
C PHE A 73 2.18 27.77 -2.05
N ILE A 74 3.38 27.19 -2.11
CA ILE A 74 4.65 27.85 -1.86
C ILE A 74 5.57 27.53 -3.04
N THR A 75 6.21 28.55 -3.61
CA THR A 75 7.10 28.35 -4.77
C THR A 75 8.36 27.58 -4.38
N THR A 76 8.97 26.91 -5.35
CA THR A 76 10.23 26.18 -5.14
C THR A 76 11.34 27.13 -4.71
N GLU A 77 11.39 28.35 -5.26
CA GLU A 77 12.36 29.39 -4.95
C GLU A 77 12.25 29.85 -3.49
N GLU A 78 11.01 30.00 -2.99
CA GLU A 78 10.75 30.34 -1.60
C GLU A 78 11.29 29.27 -0.65
N LYS A 79 10.96 27.98 -0.91
CA LYS A 79 11.45 26.85 -0.10
C LYS A 79 12.98 26.80 -0.10
N LYS A 80 13.61 27.00 -1.25
CA LYS A 80 15.07 27.03 -1.37
C LYS A 80 15.69 28.18 -0.57
N ARG A 81 15.08 29.38 -0.58
CA ARG A 81 15.54 30.53 0.21
C ARG A 81 15.44 30.28 1.72
N GLN A 82 14.47 29.48 2.14
CA GLN A 82 14.33 29.00 3.52
C GLN A 82 15.30 27.85 3.88
N GLY A 83 16.20 27.48 2.97
CA GLY A 83 17.19 26.41 3.20
C GLY A 83 16.63 25.00 3.03
N ALA A 84 15.46 24.82 2.42
CA ALA A 84 14.89 23.49 2.20
C ALA A 84 15.82 22.64 1.31
N LYS A 85 16.05 21.39 1.74
CA LYS A 85 16.77 20.39 0.97
C LYS A 85 15.78 19.58 0.14
N ARG A 86 16.26 19.05 -0.98
CA ARG A 86 15.45 18.19 -1.85
C ARG A 86 15.45 16.77 -1.29
N ASP A 87 14.27 16.26 -0.95
CA ASP A 87 14.09 14.85 -0.65
C ASP A 87 13.89 14.03 -1.93
N ASN A 88 14.33 12.77 -1.89
CA ASN A 88 14.11 11.81 -2.97
C ASN A 88 12.69 11.22 -2.95
N GLU A 89 12.05 11.25 -1.79
CA GLU A 89 10.71 10.72 -1.53
C GLU A 89 10.09 11.57 -0.41
N VAL A 90 8.80 11.89 -0.54
CA VAL A 90 8.05 12.62 0.48
C VAL A 90 6.87 11.78 0.95
N LEU A 91 6.76 11.56 2.25
CA LEU A 91 5.61 10.91 2.87
C LEU A 91 4.64 11.97 3.40
N LEU A 92 3.42 11.97 2.87
CA LEU A 92 2.34 12.86 3.25
C LEU A 92 1.34 12.16 4.15
N GLN A 93 0.68 12.90 5.03
CA GLN A 93 -0.39 12.40 5.89
C GLN A 93 -1.68 13.18 5.63
N ARG A 94 -2.54 12.65 4.76
CA ARG A 94 -3.80 13.31 4.41
C ARG A 94 -4.91 12.87 5.36
N ARG A 95 -5.53 13.82 6.05
CA ARG A 95 -6.71 13.56 6.88
C ARG A 95 -7.96 13.37 6.00
N ARG A 96 -8.73 12.34 6.31
CA ARG A 96 -10.05 12.02 5.78
C ARG A 96 -11.02 11.92 6.97
N ASP A 97 -12.13 12.64 6.89
CA ASP A 97 -13.27 12.53 7.81
C ASP A 97 -12.87 12.54 9.32
N GLY A 98 -12.06 13.53 9.71
CA GLY A 98 -11.77 13.88 11.10
C GLY A 98 -10.79 12.98 11.86
N LEU A 99 -10.83 11.65 11.68
CA LEU A 99 -9.97 10.70 12.42
C LEU A 99 -9.06 9.83 11.55
N LEU A 100 -9.36 9.64 10.26
CA LEU A 100 -8.58 8.73 9.43
C LEU A 100 -7.47 9.48 8.70
N THR A 101 -6.21 9.16 9.00
CA THR A 101 -5.08 9.67 8.21
C THR A 101 -4.63 8.61 7.21
N VAL A 102 -4.63 8.95 5.93
CA VAL A 102 -4.11 8.09 4.86
C VAL A 102 -2.73 8.60 4.45
N PRO A 103 -1.67 7.76 4.56
CA PRO A 103 -0.36 8.14 4.10
C PRO A 103 -0.29 8.11 2.57
N TYR A 104 0.44 9.03 1.95
CA TYR A 104 0.74 9.01 0.52
C TYR A 104 2.24 9.16 0.31
N ARG A 105 2.80 8.39 -0.62
CA ARG A 105 4.21 8.49 -1.04
C ARG A 105 4.29 9.32 -2.31
N VAL A 106 5.11 10.37 -2.32
CA VAL A 106 5.37 11.20 -3.50
C VAL A 106 6.77 10.94 -4.00
N ILE A 107 6.90 10.70 -5.32
CA ILE A 107 8.18 10.54 -6.02
C ILE A 107 8.17 11.34 -7.31
N ASP A 108 9.36 11.65 -7.83
CA ASP A 108 9.53 12.29 -9.15
C ASP A 108 10.27 11.41 -10.17
N ASN A 109 10.92 10.34 -9.72
CA ASN A 109 11.61 9.39 -10.56
C ASN A 109 10.88 8.02 -10.55
N PRO A 110 10.03 7.72 -11.55
CA PRO A 110 9.31 6.46 -11.63
C PRO A 110 10.22 5.24 -11.83
N GLN A 111 11.48 5.41 -12.23
CA GLN A 111 12.44 4.29 -12.36
C GLN A 111 12.77 3.64 -11.02
N LYS A 112 12.44 4.28 -9.89
CA LYS A 112 12.56 3.70 -8.55
C LYS A 112 11.41 2.77 -8.17
N LEU A 113 10.36 2.67 -8.99
CA LEU A 113 9.22 1.80 -8.74
C LEU A 113 9.53 0.36 -9.15
N ALA A 114 9.35 -0.57 -8.22
CA ALA A 114 9.30 -1.99 -8.54
C ALA A 114 8.02 -2.30 -9.37
N PRO A 115 7.98 -3.41 -10.13
CA PRO A 115 6.79 -3.79 -10.90
C PRO A 115 5.48 -3.79 -10.10
N GLY A 116 5.49 -4.30 -8.87
CA GLY A 116 4.31 -4.34 -7.99
C GLY A 116 3.94 -3.00 -7.34
N ASP A 117 4.76 -1.95 -7.51
CA ASP A 117 4.45 -0.61 -7.03
C ASP A 117 3.53 0.16 -7.98
N TRP A 118 3.50 -0.21 -9.26
CA TRP A 118 2.65 0.45 -10.25
C TRP A 118 1.17 0.34 -9.91
N ASP A 119 0.73 -0.78 -9.33
CA ASP A 119 -0.64 -0.97 -8.80
C ASP A 119 -1.01 0.02 -7.69
N ARG A 120 -0.02 0.65 -7.06
CA ARG A 120 -0.21 1.63 -5.99
C ARG A 120 -0.23 3.07 -6.49
N VAL A 121 0.09 3.32 -7.76
CA VAL A 121 0.06 4.67 -8.35
C VAL A 121 -1.39 5.10 -8.51
N VAL A 122 -1.75 6.19 -7.83
CA VAL A 122 -3.14 6.70 -7.81
C VAL A 122 -3.30 8.05 -8.51
N ALA A 123 -2.20 8.75 -8.77
CA ALA A 123 -2.19 10.03 -9.49
C ALA A 123 -0.81 10.29 -10.10
N VAL A 124 -0.81 11.00 -11.23
CA VAL A 124 0.40 11.49 -11.89
C VAL A 124 0.18 12.95 -12.27
N PHE A 125 1.10 13.82 -11.87
CA PHE A 125 1.18 15.19 -12.37
C PHE A 125 2.16 15.22 -13.54
N THR A 126 1.78 15.92 -14.60
CA THR A 126 2.60 16.06 -15.81
C THR A 126 2.77 17.53 -16.19
N MET A 127 3.92 17.89 -16.75
CA MET A 127 4.05 19.15 -17.48
C MET A 127 3.70 18.91 -18.95
N GLY A 128 2.88 19.78 -19.53
CA GLY A 128 2.64 19.77 -20.96
C GLY A 128 3.91 20.07 -21.77
N PRO A 129 3.89 19.89 -23.09
CA PRO A 129 5.01 20.26 -23.95
C PRO A 129 5.34 21.75 -23.81
N VAL A 130 6.61 22.07 -23.61
CA VAL A 130 7.10 23.47 -23.55
C VAL A 130 7.26 24.12 -24.93
N SER A 131 7.05 23.37 -26.01
CA SER A 131 7.36 23.77 -27.38
C SER A 131 6.12 24.14 -28.19
N TRP A 132 5.56 25.34 -27.99
CA TRP A 132 4.73 26.03 -29.00
C TRP A 132 4.85 27.53 -28.83
N CYS A 133 5.97 28.08 -29.30
CA CYS A 133 6.20 29.47 -29.71
C CYS A 133 7.66 29.54 -30.20
N GLN A 134 7.90 29.18 -31.45
CA GLN A 134 9.05 29.67 -32.23
C GLN A 134 8.48 30.53 -33.36
#